data_AF-A0A318Z7J0-F1
#
_entry.id   AF-A0A318Z7J0-F1
#
_cell.length_a   1.000
_cell.length_b   1.000
_cell.length_c   1.000
_cell.angle_alpha   90.00
_cell.angle_beta   90.00
_cell.angle_gamma   90.00
#
_symmetry.space_group_name_H-M   'P 1'
#
loop_
_entity.id
_entity.type
_entity.pdbx_description
1 polymer ?
#
loop_
_entity_poly.entity_id
_entity_poly.type
_entity_poly.pdbx_seq_one_letter_code
_entity_poly.pdbx_strand_id
1 'polypeptide(L)'
;MSLFRSIPSGTEFGPLFRLLDDYDLHRSGQSASSSATTRSFAPRFDVRETAEGYHLDGELPGIAQKDIDIEFSDPQTLVIKGRTEREYHNFDENEEAQQDNKSESATPDNNKAESSTEVAKTGDKQVGKHKAKPHFWVSERSIGEFHRTFSFPTRVDQDSVKASLKNGILSIFVPKAAKPSSKKITIE
;
A
#
# COMPACT_ATOMS: atom_id res chain seq x y z
N MET A 1 -45.06 -22.75 -33.93
CA MET A 1 -44.12 -22.87 -32.79
C MET A 1 -42.89 -22.03 -33.12
N SER A 2 -42.30 -21.35 -32.13
CA SER A 2 -41.01 -20.65 -32.31
C SER A 2 -40.14 -20.90 -31.09
N LEU A 3 -38.87 -21.26 -31.32
CA LEU A 3 -37.91 -21.65 -30.29
C LEU A 3 -36.87 -20.55 -30.11
N PHE A 4 -37.20 -19.52 -29.34
CA PHE A 4 -36.21 -18.54 -28.89
C PHE A 4 -35.57 -19.02 -27.58
N ARG A 5 -34.27 -19.33 -27.67
CA ARG A 5 -33.45 -19.86 -26.59
C ARG A 5 -33.02 -18.72 -25.67
N SER A 6 -33.22 -18.89 -24.36
CA SER A 6 -32.81 -17.89 -23.36
C SER A 6 -31.30 -17.66 -23.39
N ILE A 7 -30.89 -16.38 -23.28
CA ILE A 7 -29.49 -15.98 -23.10
C ILE A 7 -29.27 -15.77 -21.59
N PRO A 8 -28.34 -16.49 -20.94
CA PRO A 8 -28.09 -16.32 -19.51
C PRO A 8 -27.30 -15.03 -19.24
N SER A 9 -27.77 -14.23 -18.29
CA SER A 9 -27.04 -13.07 -17.75
C SER A 9 -25.98 -13.54 -16.73
N GLY A 10 -24.80 -13.93 -17.22
CA GLY A 10 -23.74 -14.54 -16.42
C GLY A 10 -22.93 -13.55 -15.58
N THR A 11 -23.19 -13.49 -14.27
CA THR A 11 -22.29 -12.91 -13.26
C THR A 11 -21.12 -13.85 -12.96
N GLU A 12 -20.22 -14.05 -13.93
CA GLU A 12 -19.25 -15.16 -13.97
C GLU A 12 -17.77 -14.71 -14.00
N PHE A 13 -17.44 -13.53 -13.45
CA PHE A 13 -16.05 -13.02 -13.42
C PHE A 13 -15.48 -12.72 -12.01
N GLY A 14 -16.30 -12.81 -10.96
CA GLY A 14 -15.86 -12.64 -9.56
C GLY A 14 -14.62 -13.45 -9.14
N PRO A 15 -14.48 -14.75 -9.49
CA PRO A 15 -13.29 -15.52 -9.11
C PRO A 15 -12.03 -15.15 -9.90
N LEU A 16 -12.17 -14.58 -11.11
CA LEU A 16 -11.02 -14.20 -11.95
C LEU A 16 -10.32 -12.92 -11.44
N PHE A 17 -11.06 -11.96 -10.90
CA PHE A 17 -10.45 -10.78 -10.29
C PHE A 17 -9.77 -11.10 -8.94
N ARG A 18 -10.28 -12.08 -8.20
CA ARG A 18 -9.59 -12.57 -6.98
C ARG A 18 -8.25 -13.24 -7.32
N LEU A 19 -8.18 -13.96 -8.43
CA LEU A 19 -6.94 -14.51 -8.98
C LEU A 19 -5.96 -13.40 -9.41
N LEU A 20 -6.46 -12.22 -9.80
CA LEU A 20 -5.64 -11.08 -10.22
C LEU A 20 -5.04 -10.32 -9.01
N ASP A 21 -5.82 -10.13 -7.94
CA ASP A 21 -5.34 -9.65 -6.63
C ASP A 21 -4.25 -10.60 -6.10
N ASP A 22 -4.47 -11.92 -6.15
CA ASP A 22 -3.46 -12.92 -5.80
C ASP A 22 -2.23 -12.87 -6.74
N TYR A 23 -2.42 -12.64 -8.05
CA TYR A 23 -1.30 -12.58 -9.00
C TYR A 23 -0.35 -11.40 -8.74
N ASP A 24 -0.87 -10.22 -8.39
CA ASP A 24 -0.03 -9.06 -8.07
C ASP A 24 0.73 -9.27 -6.74
N LEU A 25 0.08 -9.88 -5.74
CA LEU A 25 0.74 -10.37 -4.52
C LEU A 25 1.86 -11.37 -4.84
N HIS A 26 1.63 -12.36 -5.70
CA HIS A 26 2.63 -13.36 -6.09
C HIS A 26 3.75 -12.78 -6.96
N ARG A 27 3.49 -11.73 -7.75
CA ARG A 27 4.51 -11.05 -8.58
C ARG A 27 5.59 -10.39 -7.72
N SER A 28 5.26 -9.98 -6.49
CA SER A 28 6.25 -9.50 -5.51
C SER A 28 7.26 -10.59 -5.07
N GLY A 29 6.91 -11.87 -5.24
CA GLY A 29 7.72 -13.03 -4.81
C GLY A 29 8.72 -13.56 -5.83
N GLN A 30 8.72 -13.08 -7.09
CA GLN A 30 9.61 -13.59 -8.14
C GLN A 30 10.35 -12.48 -8.91
N SER A 31 11.23 -11.77 -8.22
CA SER A 31 12.35 -11.06 -8.86
C SER A 31 13.60 -11.12 -7.99
N ALA A 32 14.56 -11.96 -8.39
CA ALA A 32 15.82 -12.15 -7.68
C ALA A 32 16.88 -11.14 -8.17
N SER A 33 16.76 -9.88 -7.74
CA SER A 33 17.86 -8.90 -7.85
C SER A 33 17.93 -7.99 -6.63
N SER A 34 19.13 -7.51 -6.32
CA SER A 34 19.45 -6.89 -5.04
C SER A 34 19.09 -5.41 -4.98
N SER A 35 17.82 -5.11 -4.65
CA SER A 35 17.39 -3.82 -4.12
C SER A 35 16.36 -4.01 -3.01
N ALA A 36 16.07 -2.97 -2.24
CA ALA A 36 15.13 -3.04 -1.12
C ALA A 36 13.68 -3.12 -1.63
N THR A 37 13.17 -4.33 -1.86
CA THR A 37 11.75 -4.55 -2.16
C THR A 37 10.90 -3.97 -1.03
N THR A 38 10.18 -2.87 -1.30
CA THR A 38 9.20 -2.37 -0.32
C THR A 38 8.19 -3.49 -0.08
N ARG A 39 7.95 -3.82 1.19
CA ARG A 39 6.96 -4.83 1.55
C ARG A 39 5.59 -4.24 1.27
N SER A 40 4.96 -4.63 0.18
CA SER A 40 3.55 -4.38 -0.04
C SER A 40 2.73 -5.20 0.97
N PHE A 41 1.67 -4.61 1.53
CA PHE A 41 0.69 -5.35 2.32
C PHE A 41 -0.73 -5.05 1.85
N ALA A 42 -1.66 -5.96 2.17
CA ALA A 42 -3.07 -5.83 1.87
C ALA A 42 -3.84 -5.51 3.17
N PRO A 43 -4.12 -4.23 3.49
CA PRO A 43 -4.94 -3.87 4.63
C PRO A 43 -6.34 -4.48 4.54
N ARG A 44 -6.91 -4.78 5.71
CA ARG A 44 -8.23 -5.38 5.85
C ARG A 44 -9.32 -4.32 5.65
N PHE A 45 -10.39 -4.69 4.97
CA PHE A 45 -11.54 -3.85 4.69
C PHE A 45 -12.81 -4.68 4.77
N ASP A 46 -13.79 -4.19 5.53
CA ASP A 46 -15.18 -4.61 5.41
C ASP A 46 -15.86 -3.79 4.31
N VAL A 47 -16.70 -4.44 3.50
CA VAL A 47 -17.47 -3.78 2.43
C VAL A 47 -18.93 -4.18 2.54
N ARG A 48 -19.82 -3.19 2.64
CA ARG A 48 -21.28 -3.40 2.71
C ARG A 48 -22.02 -2.56 1.66
N GLU A 49 -22.99 -3.19 1.01
CA GLU A 49 -23.88 -2.54 0.04
C GLU A 49 -25.19 -2.10 0.74
N THR A 50 -25.67 -0.91 0.41
CA THR A 50 -26.96 -0.35 0.86
C THR A 50 -27.82 0.02 -0.35
N ALA A 51 -29.03 0.54 -0.11
CA ALA A 51 -29.86 1.10 -1.20
C ALA A 51 -29.21 2.31 -1.87
N GLU A 52 -28.45 3.11 -1.11
CA GLU A 52 -27.89 4.40 -1.52
C GLU A 52 -26.47 4.29 -2.10
N GLY A 53 -25.67 3.33 -1.64
CA GLY A 53 -24.25 3.26 -1.98
C GLY A 53 -23.54 2.03 -1.44
N TYR A 54 -22.22 2.09 -1.45
CA TYR A 54 -21.31 1.13 -0.84
C TYR A 54 -20.55 1.83 0.29
N HIS A 55 -20.41 1.17 1.43
CA HIS A 55 -19.49 1.61 2.49
C HIS A 55 -18.32 0.65 2.56
N LEU A 56 -17.11 1.20 2.65
CA LEU A 56 -15.86 0.48 2.83
C LEU A 56 -15.22 1.00 4.13
N ASP A 57 -14.97 0.13 5.10
CA ASP A 57 -14.31 0.48 6.35
C ASP A 57 -13.04 -0.35 6.49
N GLY A 58 -11.85 0.28 6.53
CA GLY A 58 -10.57 -0.42 6.48
C GLY A 58 -9.55 -0.04 7.54
N GLU A 59 -8.76 -1.03 7.97
CA GLU A 59 -7.74 -0.90 9.01
C GLU A 59 -6.43 -0.32 8.44
N LEU A 60 -6.16 0.95 8.75
CA LEU A 60 -4.93 1.69 8.44
C LEU A 60 -4.36 2.36 9.71
N PRO A 61 -3.85 1.60 10.69
CA PRO A 61 -3.35 2.14 11.95
C PRO A 61 -2.03 2.91 11.78
N GLY A 62 -1.98 4.13 12.30
CA GLY A 62 -0.75 4.93 12.38
C GLY A 62 -0.31 5.62 11.08
N ILE A 63 -1.17 5.68 10.06
CA ILE A 63 -0.92 6.49 8.86
C ILE A 63 -1.54 7.89 9.01
N ALA A 64 -0.94 8.91 8.38
CA ALA A 64 -1.59 10.22 8.25
C ALA A 64 -2.43 10.28 6.96
N GLN A 65 -3.50 11.08 6.96
CA GLN A 65 -4.41 11.20 5.80
C GLN A 65 -3.69 11.62 4.51
N LYS A 66 -2.58 12.36 4.62
CA LYS A 66 -1.76 12.80 3.49
C LYS A 66 -0.93 11.70 2.80
N ASP A 67 -0.87 10.51 3.39
CA ASP A 67 -0.10 9.35 2.88
C ASP A 67 -1.02 8.23 2.37
N ILE A 68 -2.31 8.55 2.14
CA ILE A 68 -3.31 7.69 1.53
C ILE A 68 -3.79 8.36 0.23
N ASP A 69 -3.63 7.67 -0.89
CA ASP A 69 -4.22 8.06 -2.17
C ASP A 69 -5.47 7.20 -2.43
N ILE A 70 -6.54 7.85 -2.91
CA ILE A 70 -7.82 7.21 -3.25
C ILE A 70 -8.24 7.72 -4.63
N GLU A 71 -8.29 6.82 -5.61
CA GLU A 71 -8.55 7.14 -7.01
C GLU A 71 -9.51 6.14 -7.66
N PHE A 72 -10.10 6.49 -8.81
CA PHE A 72 -10.81 5.55 -9.66
C PHE A 72 -9.97 5.20 -10.87
N SER A 73 -9.65 3.92 -11.06
CA SER A 73 -8.93 3.44 -12.24
C SER A 73 -9.83 3.32 -13.48
N ASP A 74 -11.14 3.17 -13.26
CA ASP A 74 -12.18 3.10 -14.27
C ASP A 74 -13.54 3.57 -13.68
N PRO A 75 -14.64 3.66 -14.45
CA PRO A 75 -15.94 4.14 -13.96
C PRO A 75 -16.57 3.39 -12.78
N GLN A 76 -16.08 2.21 -12.41
CA GLN A 76 -16.62 1.34 -11.37
C GLN A 76 -15.57 0.74 -10.41
N THR A 77 -14.27 0.91 -10.65
CA THR A 77 -13.20 0.40 -9.77
C THR A 77 -12.51 1.50 -8.97
N LEU A 78 -12.68 1.43 -7.65
CA LEU A 78 -11.96 2.25 -6.67
C LEU A 78 -10.64 1.59 -6.31
N VAL A 79 -9.57 2.38 -6.24
CA VAL A 79 -8.22 2.00 -5.87
C VAL A 79 -7.79 2.81 -4.65
N ILE A 80 -7.24 2.12 -3.64
CA ILE A 80 -6.71 2.72 -2.41
C ILE A 80 -5.23 2.34 -2.31
N LYS A 81 -4.38 3.35 -2.17
CA LYS A 81 -2.92 3.23 -2.08
C LYS A 81 -2.39 4.03 -0.89
N GLY A 82 -1.16 3.76 -0.49
CA GLY A 82 -0.47 4.54 0.53
C GLY A 82 0.76 3.83 1.09
N ARG A 83 1.34 4.40 2.15
CA ARG A 83 2.56 3.86 2.79
C ARG A 83 2.57 4.09 4.30
N THR A 84 2.72 3.01 5.06
CA THR A 84 2.87 3.02 6.52
C THR A 84 4.34 2.81 6.88
N GLU A 85 4.93 3.76 7.62
CA GLU A 85 6.33 3.66 8.08
C GLU A 85 6.44 3.28 9.57
N ARG A 86 7.66 2.95 10.00
CA ARG A 86 7.97 2.59 11.38
C ARG A 86 8.31 3.81 12.22
N GLU A 87 7.28 4.53 12.64
CA GLU A 87 7.44 5.45 13.76
C GLU A 87 7.59 4.66 15.08
N TYR A 88 8.54 5.12 15.89
CA TYR A 88 8.81 4.70 17.26
C TYR A 88 8.88 5.98 18.10
N HIS A 89 8.07 6.08 19.14
CA HIS A 89 8.30 7.09 20.18
C HIS A 89 9.39 6.56 21.10
N ASN A 90 10.49 7.30 21.20
CA ASN A 90 11.44 7.09 22.29
C ASN A 90 10.78 7.58 23.58
N PHE A 91 10.70 6.70 24.58
CA PHE A 91 10.50 7.12 25.95
C PHE A 91 11.89 7.29 26.55
N ASP A 92 12.47 8.49 26.35
CA ASP A 92 13.80 8.81 26.86
C ASP A 92 13.74 8.94 28.39
N GLU A 93 14.18 7.89 29.11
CA GLU A 93 14.26 7.91 30.57
C GLU A 93 15.44 8.79 31.03
N ASN A 94 15.07 9.94 31.59
CA ASN A 94 15.92 10.93 32.29
C ASN A 94 16.75 11.87 31.39
N GLU A 95 16.35 13.15 31.35
CA GLU A 95 17.27 14.25 31.09
C GLU A 95 18.15 14.48 32.33
N GLU A 96 19.41 14.06 32.33
CA GLU A 96 20.43 14.64 33.22
C GLU A 96 21.89 14.35 32.76
N ALA A 97 22.82 15.16 33.26
CA ALA A 97 24.28 15.14 33.02
C ALA A 97 24.80 15.49 31.60
N GLN A 98 25.60 16.57 31.53
CA GLN A 98 26.48 16.93 30.41
C GLN A 98 27.95 16.60 30.73
N GLN A 99 28.83 16.84 29.73
CA GLN A 99 30.28 17.07 29.81
C GLN A 99 31.26 15.87 29.78
N ASP A 100 31.83 15.71 28.57
CA ASP A 100 33.27 15.87 28.26
C ASP A 100 34.33 14.78 28.52
N ASN A 101 35.22 14.67 27.51
CA ASN A 101 36.59 14.13 27.49
C ASN A 101 36.80 12.59 27.61
N LYS A 102 37.94 12.01 27.17
CA LYS A 102 38.88 12.29 26.04
C LYS A 102 39.94 11.17 25.99
N SER A 103 40.27 10.65 24.80
CA SER A 103 41.38 9.68 24.55
C SER A 103 41.23 8.33 25.30
N GLU A 104 42.08 7.28 25.17
CA GLU A 104 43.37 7.13 24.46
C GLU A 104 43.71 5.66 24.08
N SER A 105 44.12 5.41 22.82
CA SER A 105 44.93 4.23 22.38
C SER A 105 44.30 2.80 22.55
N ALA A 106 44.81 1.69 21.99
CA ALA A 106 45.95 1.44 21.08
C ALA A 106 45.69 0.29 20.07
N THR A 107 46.56 0.21 19.05
CA THR A 107 46.82 -0.85 18.04
C THR A 107 47.12 -2.27 18.58
N PRO A 108 47.26 -3.36 17.78
CA PRO A 108 47.29 -3.51 16.29
C PRO A 108 46.25 -4.58 15.79
N ASP A 109 46.32 -5.37 14.69
CA ASP A 109 47.32 -5.58 13.61
C ASP A 109 46.75 -6.15 12.27
N ASN A 110 47.67 -6.31 11.30
CA ASN A 110 47.79 -7.13 10.07
C ASN A 110 46.97 -8.44 9.87
N ASN A 111 46.85 -9.04 8.66
CA ASN A 111 47.44 -8.82 7.29
C ASN A 111 46.43 -9.37 6.22
N LYS A 112 46.27 -8.79 5.01
CA LYS A 112 46.99 -9.04 3.72
C LYS A 112 46.81 -10.48 3.16
N ALA A 113 46.57 -10.77 1.86
CA ALA A 113 46.92 -10.10 0.59
C ALA A 113 45.76 -10.12 -0.46
N GLU A 114 45.62 -9.15 -1.39
CA GLU A 114 46.13 -9.14 -2.80
C GLU A 114 45.53 -10.25 -3.69
N SER A 115 45.06 -10.03 -4.93
CA SER A 115 44.92 -8.84 -5.80
C SER A 115 43.82 -9.15 -6.85
N SER A 116 43.50 -8.48 -7.97
CA SER A 116 43.95 -7.28 -8.74
C SER A 116 42.93 -7.07 -9.89
N THR A 117 42.75 -5.93 -10.58
CA THR A 117 43.03 -4.49 -10.36
C THR A 117 42.35 -3.71 -11.51
N GLU A 118 41.54 -2.69 -11.24
CA GLU A 118 41.14 -1.69 -12.27
C GLU A 118 40.85 -0.29 -11.63
N VAL A 119 40.80 0.77 -12.43
CA VAL A 119 41.31 2.10 -12.01
C VAL A 119 40.25 3.22 -11.93
N ALA A 120 40.24 3.86 -10.76
CA ALA A 120 39.84 5.24 -10.42
C ALA A 120 38.68 5.95 -11.18
N LYS A 121 37.69 6.40 -10.39
CA LYS A 121 37.22 7.79 -10.50
C LYS A 121 36.92 8.39 -9.13
N THR A 122 37.31 9.65 -8.94
CA THR A 122 37.11 10.40 -7.69
C THR A 122 35.64 10.66 -7.41
N GLY A 123 35.23 10.48 -6.15
CA GLY A 123 33.94 10.88 -5.62
C GLY A 123 33.97 10.84 -4.10
N ASP A 124 33.60 11.95 -3.45
CA ASP A 124 33.75 12.13 -2.01
C ASP A 124 32.90 11.14 -1.21
N LYS A 125 33.56 10.23 -0.50
CA LYS A 125 32.90 9.34 0.46
C LYS A 125 32.48 10.14 1.69
N GLN A 126 31.31 10.76 1.64
CA GLN A 126 30.60 11.13 2.86
C GLN A 126 30.35 9.85 3.67
N VAL A 127 31.09 9.72 4.78
CA VAL A 127 30.92 8.61 5.73
C VAL A 127 29.64 8.88 6.53
N GLY A 128 28.50 8.57 5.92
CA GLY A 128 27.20 8.64 6.56
C GLY A 128 27.22 7.79 7.83
N LYS A 129 26.89 8.40 8.98
CA LYS A 129 26.82 7.70 10.27
C LYS A 129 25.85 6.53 10.14
N HIS A 130 26.38 5.31 10.09
CA HIS A 130 25.60 4.08 10.18
C HIS A 130 24.95 4.01 11.56
N LYS A 131 23.73 4.55 11.70
CA LYS A 131 22.88 4.25 12.87
C LYS A 131 22.76 2.73 12.96
N ALA A 132 23.06 2.18 14.14
CA ALA A 132 22.91 0.76 14.39
C ALA A 132 21.46 0.35 14.10
N LYS A 133 21.26 -0.72 13.32
CA LYS A 133 19.91 -1.23 13.05
C LYS A 133 19.35 -1.82 14.35
N PRO A 134 18.12 -1.47 14.77
CA PRO A 134 17.53 -2.02 15.98
C PRO A 134 17.41 -3.54 15.90
N HIS A 135 17.73 -4.23 16.99
CA HIS A 135 17.53 -5.67 17.11
C HIS A 135 16.07 -5.96 17.47
N PHE A 136 15.31 -6.50 16.52
CA PHE A 136 13.93 -6.88 16.72
C PHE A 136 13.82 -8.31 17.27
N TRP A 137 13.38 -8.43 18.53
CA TRP A 137 12.96 -9.71 19.11
C TRP A 137 11.72 -10.28 18.40
N VAL A 138 10.77 -9.40 18.04
CA VAL A 138 9.52 -9.71 17.30
C VAL A 138 9.22 -8.56 16.32
N SER A 139 8.55 -8.85 15.19
CA SER A 139 8.24 -7.87 14.15
C SER A 139 6.93 -8.20 13.40
N GLU A 140 5.79 -8.07 14.09
CA GLU A 140 4.46 -8.42 13.56
C GLU A 140 3.77 -7.28 12.77
N ARG A 141 4.08 -6.01 13.05
CA ARG A 141 3.47 -4.84 12.39
C ARG A 141 3.67 -4.89 10.86
N SER A 142 2.57 -4.93 10.10
CA SER A 142 2.53 -4.64 8.67
C SER A 142 3.00 -3.20 8.42
N ILE A 143 4.05 -3.05 7.60
CA ILE A 143 4.72 -1.78 7.30
C ILE A 143 5.32 -1.83 5.90
N GLY A 144 5.35 -0.68 5.22
CA GLY A 144 5.67 -0.55 3.80
C GLY A 144 4.49 0.07 3.02
N GLU A 145 4.50 -0.10 1.71
CA GLU A 145 3.43 0.34 0.81
C GLU A 145 2.20 -0.59 0.91
N PHE A 146 1.04 -0.12 0.48
CA PHE A 146 -0.15 -0.96 0.31
C PHE A 146 -0.98 -0.57 -0.90
N HIS A 147 -1.79 -1.55 -1.33
CA HIS A 147 -2.70 -1.43 -2.45
C HIS A 147 -3.95 -2.29 -2.16
N ARG A 148 -5.15 -1.73 -2.35
CA ARG A 148 -6.43 -2.46 -2.34
C ARG A 148 -7.35 -1.93 -3.43
N THR A 149 -8.07 -2.83 -4.09
CA THR A 149 -8.90 -2.54 -5.25
C THR A 149 -10.33 -3.05 -5.02
N PHE A 150 -11.34 -2.27 -5.39
CA PHE A 150 -12.75 -2.60 -5.19
C PHE A 150 -13.57 -2.20 -6.43
N SER A 151 -14.02 -3.20 -7.20
CA SER A 151 -14.91 -3.00 -8.35
C SER A 151 -16.38 -3.14 -7.94
N PHE A 152 -17.20 -2.12 -8.18
CA PHE A 152 -18.61 -2.11 -7.81
C PHE A 152 -19.50 -2.72 -8.91
N PRO A 153 -20.47 -3.60 -8.58
CA PRO A 153 -21.32 -4.26 -9.57
C PRO A 153 -22.33 -3.32 -10.26
N THR A 154 -22.58 -2.14 -9.68
CA THR A 154 -23.40 -1.08 -10.30
C THR A 154 -22.57 0.18 -10.51
N ARG A 155 -22.99 1.04 -11.44
CA ARG A 155 -22.35 2.34 -11.66
C ARG A 155 -22.47 3.21 -10.40
N VAL A 156 -21.37 3.84 -10.03
CA VAL A 156 -21.26 4.74 -8.89
C VAL A 156 -21.22 6.21 -9.32
N ASP A 157 -21.60 7.11 -8.43
CA ASP A 157 -21.37 8.54 -8.56
C ASP A 157 -20.00 8.85 -7.92
N GLN A 158 -19.02 9.20 -8.77
CA GLN A 158 -17.64 9.46 -8.34
C GLN A 158 -17.48 10.86 -7.72
N ASP A 159 -18.27 11.84 -8.16
CA ASP A 159 -18.18 13.23 -7.71
C ASP A 159 -18.72 13.39 -6.27
N SER A 160 -19.65 12.52 -5.87
CA SER A 160 -20.27 12.51 -4.53
C SER A 160 -19.57 11.61 -3.50
N VAL A 161 -18.42 11.02 -3.81
CA VAL A 161 -17.66 10.12 -2.90
C VAL A 161 -17.12 10.86 -1.67
N LYS A 162 -17.15 10.20 -0.51
CA LYS A 162 -16.71 10.78 0.77
C LYS A 162 -15.80 9.81 1.50
N ALA A 163 -14.69 10.30 2.03
CA ALA A 163 -13.75 9.51 2.83
C ALA A 163 -13.40 10.23 4.15
N SER A 164 -13.14 9.47 5.21
CA SER A 164 -12.58 10.00 6.46
C SER A 164 -11.72 8.95 7.18
N LEU A 165 -10.54 9.34 7.62
CA LEU A 165 -9.67 8.54 8.49
C LEU A 165 -9.88 8.95 9.95
N LYS A 166 -10.25 8.01 10.83
CA LYS A 166 -10.42 8.25 12.27
C LYS A 166 -9.95 7.03 13.08
N ASN A 167 -9.15 7.24 14.11
CA ASN A 167 -8.66 6.19 15.01
C ASN A 167 -7.99 4.99 14.30
N GLY A 168 -7.36 5.23 13.14
CA GLY A 168 -6.78 4.18 12.30
C GLY A 168 -7.76 3.41 11.41
N ILE A 169 -9.03 3.83 11.34
CA ILE A 169 -10.03 3.29 10.40
C ILE A 169 -10.29 4.30 9.28
N LEU A 170 -10.15 3.86 8.04
CA LEU A 170 -10.54 4.60 6.84
C LEU A 170 -11.96 4.19 6.43
N SER A 171 -12.92 5.07 6.66
CA SER A 171 -14.30 4.92 6.18
C SER A 171 -14.49 5.66 4.86
N ILE A 172 -14.97 4.97 3.84
CA ILE A 172 -15.33 5.53 2.52
C ILE A 172 -16.81 5.21 2.24
N PHE A 173 -17.55 6.20 1.77
CA PHE A 173 -18.88 6.05 1.20
C PHE A 173 -18.87 6.39 -0.29
N VAL A 174 -19.30 5.43 -1.11
CA VAL A 174 -19.38 5.53 -2.56
C VAL A 174 -20.84 5.44 -2.99
N PRO A 175 -21.50 6.55 -3.34
CA PRO A 175 -22.92 6.53 -3.74
C PRO A 175 -23.14 5.78 -5.06
N LYS A 176 -24.33 5.20 -5.21
CA LYS A 176 -24.78 4.63 -6.49
C LYS A 176 -25.23 5.75 -7.43
N ALA A 177 -24.85 5.65 -8.71
CA ALA A 177 -25.29 6.59 -9.72
C ALA A 177 -26.81 6.50 -9.93
N ALA A 178 -27.43 7.63 -10.24
CA ALA A 178 -28.84 7.69 -10.62
C ALA A 178 -29.12 6.74 -11.80
N LYS A 179 -30.23 5.99 -11.72
CA LYS A 179 -30.64 5.06 -12.80
C LYS A 179 -30.84 5.86 -14.10
N PRO A 180 -30.23 5.45 -15.23
CA PRO A 180 -30.33 6.20 -16.48
C PRO A 180 -31.79 6.23 -16.95
N SER A 181 -32.29 7.42 -17.30
CA SER A 181 -33.63 7.56 -17.87
C SER A 181 -33.67 6.93 -19.27
N SER A 182 -34.65 6.05 -19.49
CA SER A 182 -34.83 5.35 -20.77
C SER A 182 -35.26 6.33 -21.86
N LYS A 183 -34.32 6.71 -22.74
CA LYS A 183 -34.63 7.51 -23.92
C LYS A 183 -35.23 6.62 -25.01
N LYS A 184 -36.47 6.89 -25.42
CA LYS A 184 -37.05 6.27 -26.61
C LYS A 184 -36.37 6.85 -27.85
N ILE A 185 -35.80 5.99 -28.68
CA ILE A 185 -35.28 6.35 -29.99
C ILE A 185 -36.44 6.18 -31.00
N THR A 186 -36.67 7.20 -31.82
CA THR A 186 -37.54 7.11 -33.00
C THR A 186 -36.68 6.78 -34.21
N ILE A 187 -37.21 5.98 -35.13
CA ILE A 187 -36.57 5.65 -36.41
C ILE A 187 -37.06 6.66 -37.45
N GLU A 188 -36.14 7.16 -38.28
CA GLU A 188 -36.40 8.01 -39.46
C GLU A 188 -36.39 7.15 -40.74
#